data_AF-A0A2N4X083-F1
#
_entry.id   AF-A0A2N4X083-F1
#
_cell.length_a   1.000
_cell.length_b   1.000
_cell.length_c   1.000
_cell.angle_alpha   90.00
_cell.angle_beta   90.00
_cell.angle_gamma   90.00
#
_symmetry.space_group_name_H-M   'P 1'
#
loop_
_entity.id
_entity.type
_entity.pdbx_description
1 polymer ?
#
loop_
_entity_poly.entity_id
_entity_poly.type
_entity_poly.pdbx_seq_one_letter_code
_entity_poly.pdbx_strand_id
1 'polypeptide(L)'
;MASLIAAIGRVLLGLVFIVSGSTKLLDTDATEALMLTAGLPANFAGPAGLVELLGGLLIATGLFARLAPLVMIVFTALATLFFHNDITDPAQSAHFFKNLAIIGGLLCAFAAAQARHGYEAARADREEALAERDAALVERNEAEHDLHRPHAGWRRPAVHQRGDWRRRWLPWWN
;
A
#
# COMPACT_ATOMS: atom_id res chain seq x y z
N MET A 1 1.02 -16.49 0.38
CA MET A 1 2.39 -16.74 0.89
C MET A 1 3.15 -15.45 1.17
N ALA A 2 3.27 -14.51 0.22
CA ALA A 2 3.99 -13.24 0.42
C ALA A 2 3.49 -12.39 1.62
N SER A 3 2.17 -12.38 1.89
CA SER A 3 1.58 -11.68 3.04
C SER A 3 2.04 -12.23 4.40
N LEU A 4 2.11 -13.56 4.53
CA LEU A 4 2.58 -14.24 5.74
C LEU A 4 4.08 -13.97 5.97
N ILE A 5 4.89 -14.09 4.92
CA ILE A 5 6.33 -13.80 4.99
C ILE A 5 6.58 -12.34 5.40
N ALA A 6 5.84 -11.40 4.82
CA ALA A 6 5.93 -9.99 5.20
C ALA A 6 5.48 -9.73 6.65
N ALA A 7 4.47 -10.46 7.14
CA ALA A 7 4.05 -10.36 8.54
C ALA A 7 5.14 -10.89 9.48
N ILE A 8 5.74 -12.05 9.18
CA ILE A 8 6.85 -12.62 9.95
C ILE A 8 8.04 -11.65 9.97
N GLY A 9 8.42 -11.10 8.81
CA GLY A 9 9.51 -10.13 8.71
C GLY A 9 9.27 -8.89 9.58
N ARG A 10 8.03 -8.37 9.59
CA ARG A 10 7.66 -7.24 10.47
C ARG A 10 7.73 -7.60 11.95
N VAL A 11 7.24 -8.77 12.33
CA VAL A 11 7.31 -9.24 13.73
C VAL A 11 8.77 -9.38 14.17
N LEU A 12 9.63 -9.94 13.34
CA LEU A 12 11.07 -10.08 13.63
C LEU A 12 11.77 -8.72 13.72
N LEU A 13 11.46 -7.77 12.83
CA LEU A 13 11.98 -6.40 12.91
C LEU A 13 11.51 -5.69 14.18
N GLY A 14 10.22 -5.79 14.49
CA GLY A 14 9.63 -5.20 15.70
C GLY A 14 10.19 -5.80 16.99
N LEU A 15 10.46 -7.12 16.99
CA LEU A 15 10.98 -7.84 18.16
C LEU A 15 12.30 -7.26 18.68
N VAL A 16 13.20 -6.83 17.79
CA VAL A 16 14.48 -6.23 18.18
C VAL A 16 14.24 -4.98 19.05
N PHE A 17 13.28 -4.15 18.67
CA PHE A 17 12.93 -2.94 19.40
C PHE A 17 12.12 -3.22 20.67
N ILE A 18 11.22 -4.21 20.64
CA ILE A 18 10.46 -4.63 21.83
C ILE A 18 11.41 -5.10 22.93
N VAL A 19 12.36 -5.96 22.60
CA VAL A 19 13.36 -6.44 23.57
C VAL A 19 14.24 -5.29 24.04
N SER A 20 14.79 -4.49 23.11
CA SER A 20 15.63 -3.33 23.44
C SER A 20 14.93 -2.33 24.36
N GLY A 21 13.72 -1.90 24.00
CA GLY A 21 12.93 -0.94 24.77
C GLY A 21 12.51 -1.49 26.13
N SER A 22 12.11 -2.76 26.21
CA SER A 22 11.78 -3.42 27.49
C SER A 22 12.98 -3.42 28.42
N THR A 23 14.17 -3.76 27.92
CA THR A 23 15.39 -3.75 28.75
C THR A 23 15.72 -2.36 29.28
N LYS A 24 15.57 -1.31 28.47
CA LYS A 24 15.81 0.08 28.90
C LYS A 24 14.81 0.59 29.94
N LEU A 25 13.56 0.11 29.88
CA LEU A 25 12.52 0.50 30.83
C LEU A 25 12.57 -0.28 32.15
N LEU A 26 13.09 -1.51 32.11
CA LEU A 26 13.30 -2.32 33.32
C LEU A 26 14.56 -1.89 34.10
N ASP A 27 15.57 -1.38 33.40
CA ASP A 27 16.80 -0.84 33.97
C ASP A 27 17.08 0.56 33.41
N THR A 28 16.29 1.52 33.89
CA THR A 28 16.43 2.93 33.51
C THR A 28 17.75 3.50 34.00
N ASP A 29 18.23 3.10 35.18
CA ASP A 29 19.46 3.63 35.79
C ASP A 29 20.69 3.31 34.92
N ALA A 30 20.80 2.06 34.42
CA ALA A 30 21.86 1.70 33.49
C ALA A 30 21.76 2.48 32.17
N THR A 31 20.54 2.73 31.70
CA THR A 31 20.31 3.50 30.47
C THR A 31 20.67 4.98 30.65
N GLU A 32 20.35 5.57 31.81
CA GLU A 32 20.74 6.94 32.16
C GLU A 32 22.25 7.09 32.22
N ALA A 33 22.96 6.13 32.82
CA ALA A 33 24.41 6.11 32.83
C ALA A 33 24.99 6.10 31.41
N LEU A 34 24.42 5.30 30.50
CA LEU A 34 24.82 5.28 29.08
C LEU A 34 24.51 6.61 28.38
N MET A 35 23.37 7.26 28.64
CA MET A 35 23.06 8.56 28.04
C MET A 35 24.13 9.60 28.40
N LEU A 36 24.57 9.61 29.65
CA LEU A 36 25.62 10.52 30.12
C LEU A 36 26.96 10.26 29.42
N THR A 37 27.34 9.02 29.16
CA THR A 37 28.57 8.72 28.41
C THR A 37 28.50 9.18 26.95
N ALA A 38 27.31 9.20 26.36
CA ALA A 38 27.05 9.72 25.02
C ALA A 38 26.89 11.26 24.98
N GLY A 39 27.01 11.95 26.11
CA GLY A 39 26.82 13.41 26.20
C GLY A 39 25.35 13.85 26.11
N LEU A 40 24.42 12.93 26.33
CA LEU A 40 22.98 13.17 26.33
C LEU A 40 22.45 13.34 27.77
N PRO A 41 21.46 14.22 27.98
CA PRO A 41 20.75 14.30 29.25
C PRO A 41 20.10 12.96 29.66
N ALA A 42 20.25 12.59 30.94
CA ALA A 42 19.73 11.32 31.49
C ALA A 42 18.20 11.18 31.34
N ASN A 43 17.45 12.29 31.36
CA ASN A 43 16.00 12.31 31.20
C ASN A 43 15.50 11.74 29.85
N PHE A 44 16.37 11.53 28.86
CA PHE A 44 16.04 10.86 27.61
C PHE A 44 15.96 9.32 27.72
N ALA A 45 16.46 8.70 28.79
CA ALA A 45 16.47 7.25 28.96
C ALA A 45 15.06 6.63 28.89
N GLY A 46 14.13 7.15 29.70
CA GLY A 46 12.73 6.70 29.72
C GLY A 46 12.02 6.89 28.37
N PRO A 47 12.03 8.11 27.78
CA PRO A 47 11.48 8.34 26.45
C PRO A 47 12.09 7.45 25.36
N ALA A 48 13.41 7.21 25.37
CA ALA A 48 14.06 6.34 24.41
C ALA A 48 13.56 4.89 24.51
N GLY A 49 13.46 4.34 25.72
CA GLY A 49 12.90 3.00 25.94
C GLY A 49 11.43 2.90 25.53
N LEU A 50 10.65 3.95 25.78
CA LEU A 50 9.23 4.00 25.39
C LEU A 50 9.06 4.05 23.87
N VAL A 51 9.87 4.86 23.17
CA VAL A 51 9.85 4.95 21.70
C VAL A 51 10.22 3.61 21.08
N GLU A 52 11.25 2.93 21.59
CA GLU A 52 11.61 1.58 21.11
C GLU A 52 10.50 0.57 21.35
N LEU A 53 9.93 0.53 22.55
CA LEU A 53 8.91 -0.45 22.89
C LEU A 53 7.63 -0.25 22.07
N LEU A 54 7.11 0.98 22.05
CA LEU A 54 5.90 1.30 21.30
C LEU A 54 6.15 1.20 19.79
N GLY A 55 7.28 1.71 19.31
CA GLY A 55 7.66 1.63 17.90
C GLY A 55 7.81 0.19 17.42
N GLY A 56 8.43 -0.68 18.22
CA GLY A 56 8.55 -2.11 17.97
C GLY A 56 7.18 -2.81 17.89
N LEU A 57 6.27 -2.49 18.81
CA LEU A 57 4.92 -3.04 18.81
C LEU A 57 4.10 -2.57 17.60
N LEU A 58 4.22 -1.30 17.22
CA LEU A 58 3.58 -0.74 16.03
C LEU A 58 4.07 -1.42 14.74
N ILE A 59 5.39 -1.64 14.62
CA ILE A 59 5.96 -2.36 13.48
C ILE A 59 5.46 -3.81 13.44
N ALA A 60 5.51 -4.51 14.58
CA ALA A 60 5.13 -5.92 14.68
C ALA A 60 3.64 -6.14 14.32
N THR A 61 2.75 -5.31 14.88
CA THR A 61 1.31 -5.36 14.57
C THR A 61 1.01 -4.87 13.16
N GLY A 62 1.82 -3.96 12.62
CA GLY A 62 1.57 -3.26 11.35
C GLY A 62 0.63 -2.07 11.51
N LEU A 63 0.34 -1.66 12.73
CA LEU A 63 -0.40 -0.44 12.99
C LEU A 63 0.50 0.76 12.66
N PHE A 64 -0.04 1.77 11.96
CA PHE A 64 0.74 2.90 11.44
C PHE A 64 1.96 2.50 10.59
N ALA A 65 1.80 1.50 9.71
CA ALA A 65 2.87 0.92 8.88
C ALA A 65 3.69 1.92 8.03
N ARG A 66 3.23 3.17 7.87
CA ARG A 66 3.97 4.25 7.20
C ARG A 66 4.80 5.09 8.18
N LEU A 67 4.20 5.50 9.29
CA LEU A 67 4.84 6.42 10.24
C LEU A 67 5.79 5.68 11.19
N ALA A 68 5.41 4.49 11.66
CA ALA A 68 6.20 3.75 12.63
C ALA A 68 7.60 3.40 12.11
N PRO A 69 7.77 2.84 10.89
CA PRO A 69 9.12 2.57 10.37
C PRO A 69 9.94 3.84 10.16
N LEU A 70 9.32 4.96 9.74
CA LEU A 70 10.03 6.21 9.52
C LEU A 70 10.59 6.80 10.82
N VAL A 71 9.77 6.84 11.87
CA VAL A 71 10.22 7.26 13.21
C VAL A 71 11.34 6.33 13.71
N MET A 72 11.19 5.02 13.54
CA MET A 72 12.20 4.06 13.98
C MET A 72 13.49 4.11 13.16
N ILE A 73 13.45 4.49 11.88
CA ILE A 73 14.66 4.74 11.07
C ILE A 73 15.45 5.90 11.66
N VAL A 74 14.78 7.03 11.92
CA VAL A 74 15.44 8.22 12.49
C VAL A 74 16.00 7.89 13.87
N PHE A 75 15.20 7.24 14.72
CA PHE A 75 15.64 6.83 16.05
C PHE A 75 16.86 5.90 15.99
N THR A 76 16.83 4.86 15.16
CA THR A 76 17.93 3.89 15.03
C THR A 76 19.19 4.55 14.48
N ALA A 77 19.05 5.47 13.53
CA ALA A 77 20.17 6.23 12.99
C ALA A 77 20.82 7.11 14.07
N LEU A 78 20.02 7.86 14.82
CA LEU A 78 20.52 8.68 15.94
C LEU A 78 21.20 7.82 17.00
N ALA A 79 20.57 6.72 17.45
CA ALA A 79 21.16 5.80 18.41
C ALA A 79 22.50 5.24 17.92
N THR A 80 22.63 4.94 16.63
CA THR A 80 23.88 4.47 16.03
C THR A 80 24.97 5.54 16.07
N LEU A 81 24.62 6.79 15.74
CA LEU A 81 25.58 7.91 15.73
C LEU A 81 26.06 8.29 17.14
N PHE A 82 25.21 8.16 18.15
CA PHE A 82 25.56 8.49 19.53
C PHE A 82 26.32 7.37 20.25
N PHE A 83 25.98 6.10 20.00
CA PHE A 83 26.48 4.97 20.79
C PHE A 83 27.44 4.03 20.04
N HIS A 84 27.51 4.10 18.71
CA HIS A 84 28.26 3.15 17.88
C HIS A 84 28.99 3.84 16.72
N ASN A 85 29.61 4.99 16.97
CA ASN A 85 30.29 5.78 15.94
C ASN A 85 31.76 5.37 15.72
N ASP A 86 32.36 4.61 16.62
CA ASP A 86 33.71 4.10 16.45
C ASP A 86 33.70 2.75 15.73
N ILE A 87 33.91 2.80 14.41
CA ILE A 87 33.95 1.60 13.56
C ILE A 87 35.28 0.84 13.71
N THR A 88 36.28 1.41 14.38
CA THR A 88 37.57 0.74 14.61
C THR A 88 37.51 -0.24 15.78
N ASP A 89 36.61 -0.01 16.73
CA ASP A 89 36.29 -0.97 17.78
C ASP A 89 35.40 -2.12 17.23
N PRO A 90 35.84 -3.39 17.32
CA PRO A 90 35.05 -4.54 16.89
C PRO A 90 33.65 -4.63 17.52
N ALA A 91 33.49 -4.20 18.78
CA ALA A 91 32.20 -4.27 19.45
C ALA A 91 31.22 -3.22 18.89
N GLN A 92 31.67 -1.97 18.73
CA GLN A 92 30.84 -0.91 18.16
C GLN A 92 30.56 -1.11 16.67
N SER A 93 31.54 -1.56 15.88
CA SER A 93 31.34 -1.84 14.46
C SER A 93 30.26 -2.91 14.22
N ALA A 94 30.22 -3.97 15.04
CA ALA A 94 29.17 -4.99 14.97
C ALA A 94 27.78 -4.39 15.22
N HIS A 95 27.65 -3.50 16.22
CA HIS A 95 26.38 -2.81 16.50
C HIS A 95 26.00 -1.82 15.41
N PHE A 96 26.96 -1.10 14.85
CA PHE A 96 26.76 -0.19 13.73
C PHE A 96 26.17 -0.92 12.51
N PHE A 97 26.80 -2.01 12.07
CA PHE A 97 26.31 -2.76 10.91
C PHE A 97 24.98 -3.47 11.17
N LYS A 98 24.75 -3.95 12.40
CA LYS A 98 23.44 -4.46 12.82
C LYS A 98 22.37 -3.38 12.66
N ASN A 99 22.61 -2.17 13.17
CA ASN A 99 21.65 -1.08 13.09
C ASN A 99 21.44 -0.61 11.65
N LEU A 100 22.47 -0.60 10.81
CA LEU A 100 22.36 -0.30 9.39
C LEU A 100 21.47 -1.33 8.66
N ALA A 101 21.63 -2.62 8.97
CA ALA A 101 20.77 -3.68 8.44
C ALA A 101 19.31 -3.52 8.91
N ILE A 102 19.10 -3.14 10.18
CA ILE A 102 17.76 -2.85 10.72
C ILE A 102 17.13 -1.67 9.97
N ILE A 103 17.87 -0.58 9.75
CA ILE A 103 17.40 0.58 8.96
C ILE A 103 16.99 0.12 7.55
N GLY A 104 17.79 -0.73 6.90
CA GLY A 104 17.44 -1.32 5.61
C GLY A 104 16.12 -2.11 5.64
N GLY A 105 15.93 -2.94 6.67
CA GLY A 105 14.67 -3.67 6.88
C GLY A 105 13.47 -2.75 7.11
N LEU A 106 13.64 -1.66 7.86
CA LEU A 106 12.60 -0.65 8.08
C LEU A 106 12.26 0.13 6.80
N LEU A 107 13.24 0.45 5.96
CA LEU A 107 13.02 1.07 4.65
C LEU A 107 12.21 0.15 3.73
N CYS A 108 12.52 -1.14 3.70
CA CYS A 108 11.72 -2.14 2.99
C CYS A 108 10.29 -2.22 3.53
N ALA A 109 10.11 -2.18 4.85
CA ALA A 109 8.78 -2.18 5.47
C ALA A 109 7.97 -0.92 5.10
N PHE A 110 8.61 0.26 5.11
CA PHE A 110 8.01 1.51 4.68
C PHE A 110 7.59 1.48 3.20
N ALA A 111 8.48 1.03 2.31
CA ALA A 111 8.20 0.90 0.88
C ALA A 111 7.02 -0.05 0.62
N ALA A 112 6.97 -1.18 1.32
CA ALA A 112 5.87 -2.14 1.22
C ALA A 112 4.54 -1.54 1.69
N ALA A 113 4.54 -0.71 2.73
CA ALA A 113 3.35 -0.01 3.20
C ALA A 113 2.87 1.04 2.20
N GLN A 114 3.79 1.79 1.58
CA GLN A 114 3.47 2.80 0.57
C GLN A 114 2.88 2.18 -0.71
N ALA A 115 3.44 1.05 -1.17
CA ALA A 115 2.96 0.34 -2.35
C ALA A 115 1.52 -0.19 -2.19
N ARG A 116 1.15 -0.69 -1.00
CA ARG A 116 -0.22 -1.15 -0.72
C ARG A 116 -1.25 -0.04 -0.85
N HIS A 117 -0.94 1.13 -0.31
CA HIS A 117 -1.87 2.27 -0.35
C HIS A 117 -2.07 2.80 -1.77
N GLY A 118 -1.01 2.85 -2.58
CA GLY A 118 -1.10 3.24 -3.99
C GLY A 118 -1.96 2.26 -4.81
N TYR A 119 -1.87 0.96 -4.51
CA TYR A 119 -2.73 -0.05 -5.15
C TYR A 119 -4.20 0.09 -4.75
N GLU A 120 -4.49 0.34 -3.46
CA GLU A 120 -5.86 0.53 -2.97
C GLU A 120 -6.53 1.77 -3.58
N ALA A 121 -5.80 2.88 -3.69
CA ALA A 121 -6.29 4.09 -4.35
C ALA A 121 -6.57 3.83 -5.85
N ALA A 122 -5.61 3.27 -6.58
CA ALA A 122 -5.78 2.97 -8.00
C ALA A 122 -6.91 1.95 -8.28
N ARG A 123 -7.19 1.05 -7.33
CA ARG A 123 -8.29 0.10 -7.42
C ARG A 123 -9.64 0.81 -7.26
N ALA A 124 -9.77 1.72 -6.30
CA ALA A 124 -10.99 2.49 -6.08
C ALA A 124 -11.36 3.32 -7.33
N ASP A 125 -10.40 4.05 -7.89
CA ASP A 125 -10.58 4.84 -9.12
C ASP A 125 -11.05 3.96 -10.29
N ARG A 126 -10.52 2.74 -10.38
CA ARG A 126 -10.87 1.80 -11.46
C ARG A 126 -12.25 1.19 -11.27
N GLU A 127 -12.68 0.93 -10.05
CA GLU A 127 -14.04 0.48 -9.74
C GLU A 127 -15.07 1.56 -10.08
N GLU A 128 -14.77 2.83 -9.77
CA GLU A 128 -15.62 3.98 -10.13
C GLU A 128 -15.72 4.17 -11.65
N ALA A 129 -14.58 4.17 -12.36
CA ALA A 129 -14.56 4.29 -13.81
C ALA A 129 -15.30 3.14 -14.53
N LEU A 130 -15.25 1.93 -13.97
CA LEU A 130 -16.00 0.79 -14.48
C LEU A 130 -17.50 0.95 -14.23
N ALA A 131 -17.90 1.45 -13.05
CA ALA A 131 -19.29 1.72 -12.73
C ALA A 131 -19.88 2.80 -13.64
N GLU A 132 -19.14 3.88 -13.91
CA GLU A 132 -19.53 4.92 -14.87
C GLU A 132 -19.70 4.35 -16.29
N ARG A 133 -18.73 3.56 -16.74
CA ARG A 133 -18.79 2.91 -18.05
C ARG A 133 -20.01 1.99 -18.17
N ASP A 134 -20.26 1.18 -17.16
CA ASP A 134 -21.36 0.23 -17.17
C ASP A 134 -22.72 0.95 -17.12
N ALA A 135 -22.83 2.07 -16.37
CA ALA A 135 -24.01 2.94 -16.40
C ALA A 135 -24.25 3.57 -17.78
N ALA A 136 -23.19 4.09 -18.42
CA ALA A 136 -23.27 4.65 -19.77
C ALA A 136 -23.65 3.60 -20.83
N LEU A 137 -23.21 2.35 -20.66
CA LEU A 137 -23.61 1.25 -21.54
C LEU A 137 -25.08 0.88 -21.37
N VAL A 138 -25.61 0.88 -20.14
CA VAL A 138 -27.03 0.66 -19.88
C VAL A 138 -27.86 1.76 -20.55
N GLU A 139 -27.51 3.02 -20.34
CA GLU A 139 -28.21 4.15 -20.96
C GLU A 139 -28.18 4.08 -22.50
N ARG A 140 -27.01 3.76 -23.08
CA ARG A 140 -26.89 3.56 -24.53
C ARG A 140 -27.79 2.43 -25.03
N ASN A 141 -27.77 1.28 -24.34
CA ASN A 141 -28.57 0.12 -24.74
C ASN A 141 -30.08 0.41 -24.60
N GLU A 142 -30.49 1.18 -23.58
CA GLU A 142 -31.88 1.64 -23.41
C GLU A 142 -32.29 2.59 -24.54
N ALA A 143 -31.46 3.56 -24.89
CA ALA A 143 -31.70 4.48 -26.00
C ALA A 143 -31.79 3.75 -27.36
N GLU A 144 -30.92 2.76 -27.59
CA GLU A 144 -30.98 1.87 -28.77
C GLU A 144 -32.28 1.04 -28.79
N HIS A 145 -32.72 0.54 -27.63
CA HIS A 145 -33.97 -0.20 -27.53
C HIS A 145 -35.19 0.70 -27.83
N ASP A 146 -35.18 1.95 -27.37
CA ASP A 146 -36.25 2.91 -27.65
C ASP A 146 -36.30 3.35 -29.13
N LEU A 147 -35.14 3.44 -29.80
CA LEU A 147 -35.09 3.63 -31.26
C LEU A 147 -35.73 2.47 -32.04
N HIS A 148 -35.59 1.25 -31.52
CA HIS A 148 -36.16 0.04 -32.13
C HIS A 148 -37.56 -0.30 -31.64
N ARG A 149 -38.13 0.46 -30.68
CA ARG A 149 -39.52 0.29 -30.28
C ARG A 149 -40.43 0.70 -31.45
N PRO A 150 -41.37 -0.16 -31.85
CA PRO A 150 -42.35 0.21 -32.86
C PRO A 150 -43.25 1.33 -32.29
N HIS A 151 -42.99 2.57 -32.70
CA HIS A 151 -43.84 3.70 -32.32
C HIS A 151 -45.26 3.50 -32.87
N ALA A 152 -46.26 3.58 -32.00
CA ALA A 152 -47.69 3.37 -32.30
C ALA A 152 -48.31 4.37 -33.32
N GLY A 153 -47.51 5.28 -33.88
CA GLY A 153 -47.91 6.24 -34.91
C GLY A 153 -47.23 6.05 -36.27
N TRP A 154 -46.30 5.10 -36.42
CA TRP A 154 -45.61 4.89 -37.69
C TRP A 154 -46.53 4.14 -38.67
N ARG A 155 -47.41 4.89 -39.33
CA ARG A 155 -48.06 4.43 -40.56
C ARG A 155 -46.98 4.39 -41.63
N ARG A 156 -46.60 3.17 -42.05
CA ARG A 156 -45.83 2.97 -43.29
C ARG A 156 -46.41 3.90 -44.36
N PRO A 157 -45.64 4.83 -44.95
CA PRO A 157 -46.08 5.48 -46.17
C PRO A 157 -46.46 4.35 -47.12
N ALA A 158 -47.69 4.38 -47.62
CA ALA A 158 -48.16 3.36 -48.55
C ALA A 158 -47.16 3.35 -49.72
N VAL A 159 -46.27 2.37 -49.72
CA VAL A 159 -45.44 2.07 -50.88
C VAL A 159 -46.45 1.74 -51.95
N HIS A 160 -46.68 2.71 -52.83
CA HIS A 160 -47.48 2.52 -54.01
C HIS A 160 -46.74 1.42 -54.79
N GLN A 161 -47.27 0.20 -54.72
CA GLN A 161 -46.77 -0.91 -55.53
C GLN A 161 -46.99 -0.54 -56.99
N ARG A 162 -46.01 0.16 -57.57
CA ARG A 162 -45.92 0.25 -59.02
C ARG A 162 -45.52 -1.12 -59.51
N GLY A 163 -46.44 -1.69 -60.29
CA GLY A 163 -46.13 -2.62 -61.37
C GLY A 163 -45.63 -3.97 -60.91
N ASP A 164 -46.51 -4.96 -60.95
CA ASP A 164 -46.13 -6.34 -61.12
C ASP A 164 -45.27 -6.50 -62.39
N TRP A 165 -43.95 -6.56 -62.23
CA TRP A 165 -43.02 -6.85 -63.32
C TRP A 165 -42.93 -8.36 -63.63
N ARG A 166 -43.67 -9.23 -62.93
CA ARG A 166 -43.61 -10.70 -63.08
C ARG A 166 -44.39 -11.23 -64.28
N ARG A 167 -44.46 -10.46 -65.38
CA ARG A 167 -44.97 -10.93 -66.67
C ARG A 167 -44.18 -10.35 -67.84
N ARG A 168 -42.90 -10.68 -67.91
CA ARG A 168 -42.20 -10.76 -69.21
C ARG A 168 -41.08 -11.78 -69.06
N TRP A 169 -40.87 -12.56 -70.12
CA TRP A 169 -39.84 -13.61 -70.28
C TRP A 169 -40.29 -15.03 -69.90
N LEU A 170 -41.08 -15.63 -70.80
CA LEU A 170 -41.07 -17.07 -71.07
C LEU A 170 -39.92 -17.40 -72.06
N PRO A 171 -39.46 -18.68 -72.10
CA PRO A 171 -38.12 -19.07 -72.51
C PRO A 171 -38.01 -19.40 -74.01
N TRP A 172 -36.82 -19.23 -74.58
CA TRP A 172 -36.59 -19.39 -76.01
C TRP A 172 -35.37 -20.24 -76.37
N TRP A 173 -35.12 -21.39 -75.72
CA TRP A 173 -34.14 -22.35 -76.23
C TRP A 173 -34.45 -23.80 -75.84
N ASN A 174 -34.59 -24.64 -76.87
CA ASN A 174 -34.25 -26.07 -76.92
C ASN A 174 -32.74 -26.21 -77.13
#